data_AF-A0A9X2GZB4-F1
#
_entry.id   AF-A0A9X2GZB4-F1
#
_cell.length_a   1.000
_cell.length_b   1.000
_cell.length_c   1.000
_cell.angle_alpha   90.00
_cell.angle_beta   90.00
_cell.angle_gamma   90.00
#
_symmetry.space_group_name_H-M   'P 1'
#
loop_
_entity.id
_entity.type
_entity.pdbx_description
1 polymer ?
#
loop_
_entity_poly.entity_id
_entity_poly.type
_entity_poly.pdbx_seq_one_letter_code
_entity_poly.pdbx_strand_id
1 'polypeptide(L)'
;MRGHVRRLAVEIGAIGGLSALFSVAAGVFVNFSTDSGPELNPAHLPPAVLFSCLASAVPLVRARWAARSETTTDPYTAKDLAGYKRLLKKLRQEKGTPQFAELGRRAAELGLDVGRADLEKVTKQALRWLDDAGHAEPIIRAFLAVHQVPAPTAGTWLDAYRELVAPPPRRRRRVRPAVLVAVPVGCATVASLGYVAYAESRVRDSLYRPNMAVLSRYSPGRYLAVTSSESAPPRARTGPSVIGTSPAALYRWDLSPAKHDGSYHYEIRNRKTLRCLTPEARDLTEGGHITDAACDGSAEQLWRLTGDGGISHGGMCVEPDLGSTDAGAPLVLRTCVAGKLAQRWLVTDRMPSGLGSSVASSQNGVCLDAAAGMSDLVTWGCHGRDNQAFTYRRDARGDYEMQISGTCLGVSGSRERRRPVRQACSGGPGQLWRFTFRSPHNDWLHWEVRHVASDLCLHLEPDFATLSMRACDRSNVQQWRTPGWLRPPDTPAHPPAPDSAGAGAAHRGTRAGEGRQFTYAHRS
;
A
#
# COMPACT_ATOMS: atom_id res chain seq x y z
N MET A 1 3.88 -51.36 2.69
CA MET A 1 3.88 -49.95 2.21
C MET A 1 2.66 -49.12 2.64
N ARG A 2 1.41 -49.47 2.30
CA ARG A 2 0.21 -48.67 2.70
C ARG A 2 0.06 -48.46 4.22
N GLY A 3 0.43 -49.45 5.03
CA GLY A 3 0.44 -49.31 6.49
C GLY A 3 1.54 -48.37 7.03
N HIS A 4 2.67 -48.29 6.33
CA HIS A 4 3.81 -47.45 6.71
C HIS A 4 3.54 -45.97 6.38
N VAL A 5 2.93 -45.71 5.23
CA VAL A 5 2.46 -44.37 4.83
C VAL A 5 1.38 -43.84 5.78
N ARG A 6 0.52 -44.72 6.31
CA ARG A 6 -0.50 -44.33 7.31
C ARG A 6 0.09 -43.94 8.66
N ARG A 7 1.12 -44.66 9.16
CA ARG A 7 1.80 -44.28 10.42
C ARG A 7 2.54 -42.95 10.26
N LEU A 8 3.28 -42.78 9.17
CA LEU A 8 4.04 -41.56 8.92
C LEU A 8 3.14 -40.32 8.81
N ALA A 9 1.98 -40.44 8.16
CA ALA A 9 1.03 -39.33 8.02
C ALA A 9 0.36 -38.93 9.35
N VAL A 10 0.17 -39.88 10.27
CA VAL A 10 -0.38 -39.61 11.61
C VAL A 10 0.68 -38.98 12.51
N GLU A 11 1.92 -39.45 12.45
CA GLU A 11 3.04 -38.86 13.20
C GLU A 11 3.35 -37.42 12.74
N ILE A 12 3.39 -37.16 11.44
CA ILE A 12 3.61 -35.81 10.89
C ILE A 12 2.43 -34.88 11.22
N GLY A 13 1.20 -35.40 11.21
CA GLY A 13 0.00 -34.64 11.61
C GLY A 13 -0.02 -34.29 13.10
N ALA A 14 0.45 -35.20 13.96
CA ALA A 14 0.56 -34.97 15.40
C ALA A 14 1.65 -33.94 15.73
N ILE A 15 2.81 -34.01 15.07
CA ILE A 15 3.91 -33.06 15.25
C ILE A 15 3.51 -31.66 14.77
N GLY A 16 2.87 -31.54 13.59
CA GLY A 16 2.39 -30.26 13.08
C GLY A 16 1.28 -29.63 13.92
N GLY A 17 0.38 -30.45 14.49
CA GLY A 17 -0.66 -29.99 15.42
C GLY A 17 -0.10 -29.50 16.76
N LEU A 18 0.90 -30.20 17.30
CA LEU A 18 1.61 -29.81 18.52
C LEU A 18 2.39 -28.50 18.34
N SER A 19 3.07 -28.29 17.21
CA SER A 19 3.78 -27.04 16.93
C SER A 19 2.84 -25.82 16.80
N ALA A 20 1.64 -26.02 16.25
CA ALA A 20 0.62 -24.97 16.18
C ALA A 20 0.05 -24.63 17.58
N LEU A 21 -0.21 -25.65 18.42
CA LEU A 21 -0.64 -25.46 19.80
C LEU A 21 0.43 -24.77 20.67
N PHE A 22 1.71 -25.12 20.50
CA PHE A 22 2.82 -24.45 21.19
C PHE A 22 3.01 -23.00 20.73
N SER A 23 2.74 -22.69 19.46
CA SER A 23 2.80 -21.32 18.93
C SER A 23 1.66 -20.44 19.46
N VAL A 24 0.48 -21.02 19.68
CA VAL A 24 -0.66 -20.33 20.32
C VAL A 24 -0.42 -20.17 21.82
N ALA A 25 0.15 -21.17 22.51
CA ALA A 25 0.47 -21.10 23.93
C ALA A 25 1.64 -20.13 24.24
N ALA A 26 2.64 -20.06 23.36
CA ALA A 26 3.75 -19.12 23.50
C ALA A 26 3.33 -17.66 23.26
N GLY A 27 2.24 -17.42 22.52
CA GLY A 27 1.62 -16.10 22.36
C GLY A 27 0.79 -15.62 23.56
N VAL A 28 0.63 -16.44 24.61
CA VAL A 28 -0.20 -16.13 25.80
C VAL A 28 0.63 -15.76 27.04
N PHE A 29 1.96 -15.67 26.96
CA PHE A 29 2.75 -15.10 28.06
C PHE A 29 2.63 -13.56 28.08
N VAL A 30 1.63 -13.10 28.84
CA VAL A 30 1.37 -11.70 29.18
C VAL A 30 2.47 -11.19 30.11
N ASN A 31 3.16 -10.14 29.69
CA ASN A 31 4.06 -9.37 30.55
C ASN A 31 3.20 -8.41 31.40
N PHE A 32 3.13 -8.64 32.71
CA PHE A 32 2.45 -7.73 33.63
C PHE A 32 3.43 -6.65 34.10
N SER A 33 3.39 -5.47 33.49
CA SER A 33 3.71 -4.21 34.18
C SER A 33 3.14 -3.00 33.43
N THR A 34 2.48 -2.12 34.20
CA THR A 34 2.02 -0.73 33.94
C THR A 34 0.63 -0.49 33.30
N ASP A 35 -0.36 -0.23 34.16
CA ASP A 35 -1.44 0.79 34.21
C ASP A 35 -2.11 1.42 32.96
N SER A 36 -2.01 0.80 31.79
CA SER A 36 -2.93 1.11 30.69
C SER A 36 -3.45 -0.20 30.11
N GLY A 37 -4.78 -0.31 29.96
CA GLY A 37 -5.48 -1.55 29.61
C GLY A 37 -4.95 -2.27 28.35
N PRO A 38 -5.37 -3.53 28.14
CA PRO A 38 -4.75 -4.38 27.11
C PRO A 38 -5.12 -3.90 25.70
N GLU A 39 -4.17 -3.24 25.02
CA GLU A 39 -4.18 -3.07 23.58
C GLU A 39 -3.38 -4.19 22.90
N LEU A 40 -4.05 -4.97 22.06
CA LEU A 40 -3.42 -5.95 21.17
C LEU A 40 -2.62 -5.21 20.09
N ASN A 41 -1.30 -5.25 20.17
CA ASN A 41 -0.41 -4.76 19.11
C ASN A 41 0.02 -5.93 18.19
N PRO A 42 -0.51 -6.04 16.96
CA PRO A 42 -0.23 -7.18 16.06
C PRO A 42 1.13 -7.11 15.35
N ALA A 43 2.02 -6.18 15.68
CA ALA A 43 3.29 -5.97 14.98
C ALA A 43 4.42 -6.98 15.31
N HIS A 44 4.18 -8.01 16.12
CA HIS A 44 5.23 -8.92 16.61
C HIS A 44 5.17 -10.37 16.12
N LEU A 45 4.41 -10.69 15.07
CA LEU A 45 4.51 -12.01 14.44
C LEU A 45 5.76 -12.05 13.52
N PRO A 46 6.81 -12.85 13.83
CA PRO A 46 8.00 -12.90 13.00
C PRO A 46 7.64 -13.50 11.63
N PRO A 47 8.12 -12.93 10.51
CA PRO A 47 7.91 -13.47 9.16
C PRO A 47 8.28 -14.96 9.04
N ALA A 48 9.22 -15.44 9.86
CA ALA A 48 9.63 -16.84 9.93
C ALA A 48 8.48 -17.80 10.27
N VAL A 49 7.48 -17.38 11.06
CA VAL A 49 6.32 -18.22 11.44
C VAL A 49 5.36 -18.37 10.25
N LEU A 50 5.11 -17.29 9.51
CA LEU A 50 4.31 -17.30 8.28
C LEU A 50 4.97 -18.12 7.16
N PHE A 51 6.29 -17.99 6.99
CA PHE A 51 7.04 -18.78 6.01
C PHE A 51 7.09 -20.27 6.34
N SER A 52 7.20 -20.64 7.62
CA SER A 52 7.20 -22.05 8.04
C SER A 52 5.84 -22.74 7.81
N CYS A 53 4.73 -22.01 8.02
CA CYS A 53 3.38 -22.50 7.71
C CYS A 53 3.13 -22.66 6.21
N LEU A 54 3.66 -21.76 5.37
CA LEU A 54 3.53 -21.86 3.91
C LEU A 54 4.41 -22.97 3.33
N ALA A 55 5.65 -23.12 3.82
CA ALA A 55 6.58 -24.16 3.35
C ALA A 55 6.08 -25.58 3.64
N SER A 56 5.34 -25.78 4.74
CA SER A 56 4.74 -27.07 5.10
C SER A 56 3.44 -27.39 4.34
N ALA A 57 2.75 -26.38 3.80
CA ALA A 57 1.51 -26.56 3.03
C ALA A 57 1.75 -26.86 1.53
N VAL A 58 2.83 -26.36 0.94
CA VAL A 58 3.12 -26.49 -0.50
C VAL A 58 3.26 -27.95 -0.99
N PRO A 59 3.94 -28.87 -0.27
CA PRO A 59 4.05 -30.28 -0.69
C PRO A 59 2.69 -31.00 -0.66
N LEU A 60 1.83 -30.68 0.31
CA LEU A 60 0.48 -31.24 0.44
C LEU A 60 -0.45 -30.77 -0.69
N VAL A 61 -0.34 -29.50 -1.10
CA VAL A 61 -1.12 -28.97 -2.23
C VAL A 61 -0.63 -29.57 -3.55
N ARG A 62 0.68 -29.69 -3.77
CA ARG A 62 1.25 -30.35 -4.97
C ARG A 62 0.86 -31.82 -5.07
N ALA A 63 0.95 -32.59 -3.99
CA ALA A 63 0.54 -33.98 -3.97
C ALA A 63 -0.97 -34.15 -4.23
N ARG A 64 -1.79 -33.23 -3.71
CA ARG A 64 -3.24 -33.22 -3.95
C ARG A 64 -3.60 -32.79 -5.36
N TRP A 65 -2.84 -31.89 -5.98
CA TRP A 65 -3.00 -31.49 -7.37
C TRP A 65 -2.59 -32.60 -8.34
N ALA A 66 -1.45 -33.27 -8.09
CA ALA A 66 -1.01 -34.44 -8.85
C ALA A 66 -2.05 -35.59 -8.79
N ALA A 67 -2.57 -35.90 -7.60
CA ALA A 67 -3.61 -36.92 -7.44
C ALA A 67 -4.96 -36.54 -8.08
N ARG A 68 -5.25 -35.24 -8.21
CA ARG A 68 -6.47 -34.74 -8.88
C ARG A 68 -6.33 -34.76 -10.40
N SER A 69 -5.11 -34.65 -10.93
CA SER A 69 -4.84 -34.76 -12.37
C SER A 69 -4.93 -36.20 -12.89
N GLU A 70 -4.70 -37.20 -12.04
CA GLU A 70 -4.82 -38.62 -12.42
C GLU A 70 -6.24 -39.19 -12.29
N THR A 71 -7.20 -38.46 -11.71
CA THR A 71 -8.57 -38.98 -11.44
C THR A 71 -9.71 -38.27 -12.18
N THR A 72 -9.42 -37.34 -13.08
CA THR A 72 -10.44 -36.73 -13.96
C THR A 72 -10.36 -37.25 -15.39
N THR A 73 -10.51 -38.56 -15.56
CA THR A 73 -11.22 -39.07 -16.75
C THR A 73 -12.69 -39.17 -16.35
N ASP A 74 -13.40 -38.05 -16.53
CA ASP A 74 -14.87 -38.02 -16.48
C ASP A 74 -15.40 -39.01 -17.54
N PRO A 75 -16.29 -39.95 -17.21
CA PRO A 75 -16.74 -40.96 -18.16
C PRO A 75 -17.64 -40.41 -19.28
N TYR A 76 -17.99 -39.12 -19.25
CA TYR A 76 -18.87 -38.50 -20.25
C TYR A 76 -18.26 -37.23 -20.81
N THR A 77 -18.07 -37.21 -22.13
CA THR A 77 -17.31 -36.15 -22.80
C THR A 77 -18.22 -34.96 -23.15
N ALA A 78 -17.63 -33.77 -23.31
CA ALA A 78 -18.32 -32.58 -23.84
C ALA A 78 -19.07 -32.82 -25.17
N LYS A 79 -18.73 -33.90 -25.87
CA LYS A 79 -19.37 -34.37 -27.11
C LYS A 79 -20.81 -34.86 -26.88
N ASP A 80 -21.09 -35.46 -25.72
CA ASP A 80 -22.40 -36.05 -25.38
C ASP A 80 -23.41 -34.95 -25.03
N LEU A 81 -22.98 -33.96 -24.24
CA LEU A 81 -23.76 -32.75 -23.96
C LEU A 81 -24.02 -31.92 -25.23
N ALA A 82 -23.09 -31.90 -26.18
CA ALA A 82 -23.27 -31.23 -27.47
C ALA A 82 -24.25 -31.98 -28.39
N GLY A 83 -24.22 -33.31 -28.40
CA GLY A 83 -25.22 -34.15 -29.07
C GLY A 83 -26.63 -33.86 -28.54
N TYR A 84 -26.75 -33.76 -27.23
CA TYR A 84 -28.00 -33.51 -26.55
C TYR A 84 -28.57 -32.10 -26.79
N LYS A 85 -27.73 -31.06 -26.76
CA LYS A 85 -28.14 -29.68 -27.11
C LYS A 85 -28.64 -29.56 -28.56
N ARG A 86 -28.07 -30.34 -29.49
CA ARG A 86 -28.54 -30.40 -30.88
C ARG A 86 -29.93 -31.05 -30.98
N LEU A 87 -30.20 -32.08 -30.19
CA LEU A 87 -31.50 -32.74 -30.09
C LEU A 87 -32.61 -31.76 -29.68
N LEU A 88 -32.39 -31.02 -28.58
CA LEU A 88 -33.34 -30.03 -28.08
C LEU A 88 -33.56 -28.87 -29.06
N LYS A 89 -32.51 -28.46 -29.77
CA LYS A 89 -32.62 -27.44 -30.81
C LYS A 89 -33.50 -27.92 -31.97
N LYS A 90 -33.34 -29.18 -32.40
CA LYS A 90 -34.15 -29.79 -33.46
C LYS A 90 -35.62 -29.94 -33.05
N LEU A 91 -35.90 -30.40 -31.83
CA LEU A 91 -37.24 -30.47 -31.25
C LEU A 91 -37.96 -29.12 -31.21
N ARG A 92 -37.24 -28.02 -30.92
CA ARG A 92 -37.82 -26.66 -30.97
C ARG A 92 -38.11 -26.20 -32.40
N GLN A 93 -37.27 -26.56 -33.36
CA GLN A 93 -37.44 -26.20 -34.78
C GLN A 93 -38.61 -26.96 -35.41
N GLU A 94 -38.86 -28.19 -34.98
CA GLU A 94 -39.96 -29.02 -35.51
C GLU A 94 -41.32 -28.68 -34.86
N LYS A 95 -41.37 -27.77 -33.88
CA LYS A 95 -42.61 -27.37 -33.22
C LYS A 95 -43.63 -26.84 -34.25
N GLY A 96 -44.80 -27.50 -34.31
CA GLY A 96 -45.88 -27.15 -35.25
C GLY A 96 -45.78 -27.84 -36.61
N THR A 97 -44.76 -28.66 -36.86
CA THR A 97 -44.65 -29.48 -38.07
C THR A 97 -45.44 -30.79 -37.95
N PRO A 98 -45.79 -31.46 -39.07
CA PRO A 98 -46.41 -32.79 -39.04
C PRO A 98 -45.58 -33.83 -38.26
N GLN A 99 -44.24 -33.69 -38.24
CA GLN A 99 -43.35 -34.57 -37.48
C GLN A 99 -43.53 -34.42 -35.97
N PHE A 100 -43.87 -33.23 -35.49
CA PHE A 100 -44.18 -33.00 -34.07
C PHE A 100 -45.52 -33.60 -33.66
N ALA A 101 -46.50 -33.60 -34.57
CA ALA A 101 -47.77 -34.31 -34.37
C ALA A 101 -47.59 -35.83 -34.40
N GLU A 102 -46.73 -36.34 -35.29
CA GLU A 102 -46.32 -37.75 -35.32
C GLU A 102 -45.63 -38.18 -34.02
N LEU A 103 -44.82 -37.30 -33.43
CA LEU A 103 -44.15 -37.56 -32.15
C LEU A 103 -45.13 -37.74 -31.00
N GLY A 104 -46.21 -36.95 -30.95
CA GLY A 104 -47.32 -37.18 -30.01
C GLY A 104 -48.05 -38.50 -30.26
N ARG A 105 -48.28 -38.86 -31.54
CA ARG A 105 -48.94 -40.13 -31.90
C ARG A 105 -48.10 -41.35 -31.52
N ARG A 106 -46.80 -41.34 -31.83
CA ARG A 106 -45.85 -42.41 -31.50
C ARG A 106 -45.64 -42.55 -29.99
N ALA A 107 -45.63 -41.44 -29.24
CA ALA A 107 -45.62 -41.49 -27.79
C ALA A 107 -46.86 -42.24 -27.26
N ALA A 108 -48.06 -41.92 -27.78
CA ALA A 108 -49.29 -42.60 -27.40
C ALA A 108 -49.30 -44.09 -27.78
N GLU A 109 -48.79 -44.47 -28.97
CA GLU A 109 -48.65 -45.88 -29.38
C GLU A 109 -47.73 -46.68 -28.46
N LEU A 110 -46.71 -46.03 -27.88
CA LEU A 110 -45.80 -46.64 -26.90
C LEU A 110 -46.37 -46.66 -25.48
N GLY A 111 -47.63 -46.24 -25.28
CA GLY A 111 -48.26 -46.15 -23.96
C GLY A 111 -47.67 -45.07 -23.06
N LEU A 112 -46.97 -44.09 -23.65
CA LEU A 112 -46.36 -43.00 -22.92
C LEU A 112 -47.39 -41.87 -22.81
N ASP A 113 -47.83 -41.56 -21.58
CA ASP A 113 -48.77 -40.47 -21.29
C ASP A 113 -48.09 -39.10 -21.44
N VAL A 114 -47.67 -38.79 -22.66
CA VAL A 114 -47.03 -37.52 -23.03
C VAL A 114 -48.01 -36.74 -23.89
N GLY A 115 -48.86 -35.97 -23.23
CA GLY A 115 -49.78 -35.08 -23.92
C GLY A 115 -49.06 -33.98 -24.71
N ARG A 116 -49.76 -33.40 -25.69
CA ARG A 116 -49.27 -32.22 -26.44
C ARG A 116 -48.80 -31.09 -25.52
N ALA A 117 -49.46 -30.92 -24.36
CA ALA A 117 -49.10 -29.95 -23.35
C ALA A 117 -47.70 -30.18 -22.75
N ASP A 118 -47.28 -31.43 -22.56
CA ASP A 118 -45.99 -31.75 -21.97
C ASP A 118 -44.84 -31.61 -22.98
N LEU A 119 -45.08 -31.98 -24.24
CA LEU A 119 -44.17 -31.67 -25.35
C LEU A 119 -43.98 -30.15 -25.51
N GLU A 120 -45.03 -29.36 -25.33
CA GLU A 120 -44.93 -27.91 -25.36
C GLU A 120 -44.14 -27.33 -24.17
N LYS A 121 -44.29 -27.88 -22.96
CA LYS A 121 -43.48 -27.51 -21.79
C LYS A 121 -42.00 -27.77 -22.02
N VAL A 122 -41.63 -28.91 -22.60
CA VAL A 122 -40.23 -29.24 -22.93
C VAL A 122 -39.61 -28.21 -23.87
N THR A 123 -40.36 -27.74 -24.89
CA THR A 123 -39.84 -26.71 -25.81
C THR A 123 -39.60 -25.36 -25.11
N LYS A 124 -40.40 -25.00 -24.09
CA LYS A 124 -40.36 -23.71 -23.39
C LYS A 124 -39.39 -23.68 -22.18
N GLN A 125 -39.26 -24.77 -21.43
CA GLN A 125 -38.54 -24.81 -20.13
C GLN A 125 -37.35 -25.79 -20.10
N ALA A 126 -36.82 -26.13 -21.27
CA ALA A 126 -35.95 -27.29 -21.55
C ALA A 126 -34.81 -27.63 -20.58
N LEU A 127 -34.30 -26.71 -19.76
CA LEU A 127 -33.18 -27.00 -18.86
C LEU A 127 -33.59 -27.54 -17.49
N ARG A 128 -34.73 -27.11 -16.91
CA ARG A 128 -35.15 -27.55 -15.55
C ARG A 128 -35.94 -28.86 -15.55
N TRP A 129 -36.56 -29.18 -16.68
CA TRP A 129 -37.40 -30.36 -16.82
C TRP A 129 -36.58 -31.65 -16.97
N LEU A 130 -35.31 -31.52 -17.35
CA LEU A 130 -34.37 -32.63 -17.51
C LEU A 130 -33.71 -33.09 -16.23
N ASP A 131 -34.00 -32.43 -15.11
CA ASP A 131 -33.53 -32.89 -13.82
C ASP A 131 -34.47 -34.00 -13.26
N ASP A 132 -35.59 -34.27 -13.92
CA ASP A 132 -36.55 -35.31 -13.55
C ASP A 132 -36.59 -36.45 -14.58
N ALA A 133 -35.98 -37.57 -14.21
CA ALA A 133 -35.92 -38.77 -15.04
C ALA A 133 -37.31 -39.31 -15.43
N GLY A 134 -38.28 -39.20 -14.51
CA GLY A 134 -39.62 -39.77 -14.69
C GLY A 134 -40.41 -39.08 -15.81
N HIS A 135 -40.17 -37.78 -16.00
CA HIS A 135 -40.81 -37.01 -17.06
C HIS A 135 -40.00 -37.05 -18.37
N ALA A 136 -38.66 -37.03 -18.28
CA ALA A 136 -37.78 -36.94 -19.44
C ALA A 136 -37.64 -38.20 -20.28
N GLU A 137 -37.62 -39.36 -19.64
CA GLU A 137 -37.38 -40.63 -20.32
C GLU A 137 -38.46 -40.98 -21.38
N PRO A 138 -39.78 -40.84 -21.11
CA PRO A 138 -40.82 -41.05 -22.11
C PRO A 138 -40.63 -40.21 -23.38
N ILE A 139 -40.23 -38.95 -23.24
CA ILE A 139 -40.08 -38.03 -24.37
C ILE A 139 -38.84 -38.35 -25.18
N ILE A 140 -37.75 -38.74 -24.51
CA ILE A 140 -36.54 -39.22 -25.20
C ILE A 140 -36.85 -40.51 -25.98
N ARG A 141 -37.61 -41.46 -25.39
CA ARG A 141 -38.06 -42.68 -26.09
C ARG A 141 -38.91 -42.38 -27.33
N ALA A 142 -39.90 -41.50 -27.20
CA ALA A 142 -40.76 -41.10 -28.31
C ALA A 142 -39.96 -40.42 -29.44
N PHE A 143 -39.03 -39.54 -29.09
CA PHE A 143 -38.15 -38.89 -30.05
C PHE A 143 -37.26 -39.87 -30.81
N LEU A 144 -36.62 -40.80 -30.09
CA LEU A 144 -35.78 -41.83 -30.70
C LEU A 144 -36.59 -42.76 -31.62
N ALA A 145 -37.83 -43.07 -31.26
CA ALA A 145 -38.74 -43.86 -32.08
C ALA A 145 -39.13 -43.15 -33.39
N VAL A 146 -39.47 -41.86 -33.34
CA VAL A 146 -39.80 -41.06 -34.54
C VAL A 146 -38.63 -40.99 -35.52
N HIS A 147 -37.40 -40.98 -35.00
CA HIS A 147 -36.18 -40.97 -35.81
C HIS A 147 -35.65 -42.37 -36.13
N GLN A 148 -36.42 -43.43 -35.88
CA GLN A 148 -36.08 -44.81 -36.20
C GLN A 148 -34.72 -45.24 -35.63
N VAL A 149 -34.35 -44.74 -34.45
CA VAL A 149 -33.11 -45.15 -33.78
C VAL A 149 -33.26 -46.60 -33.31
N PRO A 150 -32.33 -47.51 -33.65
CA PRO A 150 -32.40 -48.90 -33.23
C PRO A 150 -32.52 -49.03 -31.70
N ALA A 151 -33.37 -49.96 -31.23
CA ALA A 151 -33.63 -50.18 -29.81
C ALA A 151 -32.37 -50.36 -28.93
N PRO A 152 -31.29 -51.07 -29.38
CA PRO A 152 -30.06 -51.18 -28.61
C PRO A 152 -29.38 -49.82 -28.38
N THR A 153 -29.34 -48.98 -29.42
CA THR A 153 -28.75 -47.64 -29.36
C THR A 153 -29.60 -46.72 -28.49
N ALA A 154 -30.93 -46.83 -28.55
CA ALA A 154 -31.83 -46.08 -27.69
C ALA A 154 -31.65 -46.46 -26.20
N GLY A 155 -31.43 -47.75 -25.91
CA GLY A 155 -31.13 -48.22 -24.55
C GLY A 155 -29.87 -47.60 -23.97
N THR A 156 -28.77 -47.61 -24.73
CA THR A 156 -27.50 -47.00 -24.28
C THR A 156 -27.62 -45.50 -23.98
N TRP A 157 -28.39 -44.77 -24.79
CA TRP A 157 -28.64 -43.35 -24.56
C TRP A 157 -29.48 -43.09 -23.30
N LEU A 158 -30.48 -43.92 -23.04
CA LEU A 158 -31.33 -43.81 -21.85
C LEU A 158 -30.57 -44.16 -20.57
N ASP A 159 -29.70 -45.18 -20.60
CA ASP A 159 -28.88 -45.54 -19.45
C ASP A 159 -27.88 -44.43 -19.10
N ALA A 160 -27.21 -43.85 -20.11
CA ALA A 160 -26.34 -42.69 -19.92
C ALA A 160 -27.11 -41.47 -19.35
N TYR A 161 -28.34 -41.25 -19.82
CA TYR A 161 -29.19 -40.20 -19.28
C TYR A 161 -29.56 -40.44 -17.81
N ARG A 162 -29.98 -41.67 -17.46
CA ARG A 162 -30.32 -42.04 -16.07
C ARG A 162 -29.13 -41.89 -15.13
N GLU A 163 -27.92 -42.25 -15.55
CA GLU A 163 -26.72 -42.03 -14.75
C GLU A 163 -26.43 -40.55 -14.52
N LEU A 164 -26.69 -39.70 -15.52
CA LEU A 164 -26.48 -38.25 -15.43
C LEU A 164 -27.44 -37.58 -14.44
N VAL A 165 -28.69 -38.02 -14.40
CA VAL A 165 -29.75 -37.43 -13.56
C VAL A 165 -29.99 -38.18 -12.25
N ALA A 166 -29.33 -39.33 -12.05
CA ALA A 166 -29.41 -40.06 -10.79
C ALA A 166 -28.91 -39.16 -9.66
N PRO A 167 -29.71 -38.95 -8.59
CA PRO A 167 -29.24 -38.22 -7.43
C PRO A 167 -27.98 -38.93 -6.91
N PRO A 168 -26.90 -38.18 -6.59
CA PRO A 168 -25.66 -38.80 -6.15
C PRO A 168 -25.95 -39.71 -4.96
N PRO A 169 -25.37 -40.93 -4.92
CA PRO A 169 -25.70 -41.90 -3.90
C PRO A 169 -25.55 -41.25 -2.53
N ARG A 170 -26.64 -41.22 -1.75
CA ARG A 170 -26.65 -40.66 -0.39
C ARG A 170 -25.59 -41.36 0.45
N ARG A 171 -24.39 -40.77 0.51
CA ARG A 171 -23.32 -41.23 1.38
C ARG A 171 -23.80 -41.05 2.81
N ARG A 172 -24.06 -42.17 3.50
CA ARG A 172 -24.27 -42.20 4.96
C ARG A 172 -23.15 -41.39 5.62
N ARG A 173 -23.53 -40.31 6.33
CA ARG A 173 -22.63 -39.44 7.07
C ARG A 173 -21.87 -40.25 8.13
N ARG A 174 -20.66 -40.68 7.79
CA ARG A 174 -19.56 -40.67 8.76
C ARG A 174 -18.87 -39.33 8.57
N VAL A 175 -18.98 -38.46 9.58
CA VAL A 175 -18.24 -37.19 9.62
C VAL A 175 -16.76 -37.56 9.55
N ARG A 176 -16.15 -37.34 8.38
CA ARG A 176 -14.71 -37.52 8.21
C ARG A 176 -14.02 -36.32 8.85
N PRO A 177 -12.95 -36.52 9.64
CA PRO A 177 -12.20 -35.44 10.29
C PRO A 177 -11.61 -34.40 9.32
N ALA A 178 -11.63 -34.67 8.01
CA ALA A 178 -11.19 -33.73 6.97
C ALA A 178 -12.07 -32.45 6.85
N VAL A 179 -13.36 -32.50 7.25
CA VAL A 179 -14.24 -31.31 7.18
C VAL A 179 -13.96 -30.34 8.32
N LEU A 180 -13.55 -30.84 9.49
CA LEU A 180 -13.15 -30.02 10.64
C LEU A 180 -11.85 -29.24 10.39
N VAL A 181 -11.02 -29.66 9.43
CA VAL A 181 -9.76 -28.96 9.09
C VAL A 181 -9.95 -28.02 7.89
N ALA A 182 -10.74 -28.40 6.89
CA ALA A 182 -10.84 -27.62 5.64
C ALA A 182 -11.57 -26.27 5.82
N VAL A 183 -12.58 -26.20 6.68
CA VAL A 183 -13.34 -24.97 6.94
C VAL A 183 -12.49 -23.90 7.65
N PRO A 184 -11.80 -24.19 8.77
CA PRO A 184 -10.95 -23.19 9.41
C PRO A 184 -9.77 -22.75 8.54
N VAL A 185 -9.19 -23.65 7.74
CA VAL A 185 -8.13 -23.27 6.77
C VAL A 185 -8.67 -22.34 5.69
N GLY A 186 -9.87 -22.59 5.16
CA GLY A 186 -10.53 -21.70 4.21
C GLY A 186 -10.79 -20.31 4.79
N CYS A 187 -11.35 -20.24 6.00
CA CYS A 187 -11.60 -18.97 6.69
C CYS A 187 -10.31 -18.21 7.00
N ALA A 188 -9.25 -18.90 7.47
CA ALA A 188 -7.95 -18.29 7.73
C ALA A 188 -7.31 -17.74 6.45
N THR A 189 -7.47 -18.44 5.31
CA THR A 189 -6.92 -17.99 4.02
C THR A 189 -7.64 -16.73 3.52
N VAL A 190 -8.97 -16.69 3.61
CA VAL A 190 -9.76 -15.51 3.21
C VAL A 190 -9.46 -14.31 4.12
N ALA A 191 -9.36 -14.54 5.43
CA ALA A 191 -8.97 -13.49 6.39
C ALA A 191 -7.55 -12.96 6.11
N SER A 192 -6.61 -13.85 5.76
CA SER A 192 -5.23 -13.46 5.42
C SER A 192 -5.18 -12.67 4.11
N LEU A 193 -5.94 -13.07 3.08
CA LEU A 193 -6.02 -12.33 1.82
C LEU A 193 -6.68 -10.96 1.99
N GLY A 194 -7.75 -10.88 2.81
CA GLY A 194 -8.37 -9.61 3.20
C GLY A 194 -7.40 -8.71 3.97
N TYR A 195 -6.62 -9.29 4.88
CA TYR A 195 -5.58 -8.56 5.62
C TYR A 195 -4.45 -8.06 4.71
N VAL A 196 -3.98 -8.88 3.76
CA VAL A 196 -2.96 -8.47 2.77
C VAL A 196 -3.49 -7.36 1.87
N ALA A 197 -4.72 -7.46 1.36
CA ALA A 197 -5.32 -6.41 0.55
C ALA A 197 -5.54 -5.10 1.33
N TYR A 198 -5.94 -5.20 2.60
CA TYR A 198 -6.06 -4.06 3.52
C TYR A 198 -4.70 -3.42 3.82
N ALA A 199 -3.68 -4.23 4.11
CA ALA A 199 -2.30 -3.78 4.33
C ALA A 199 -1.73 -3.13 3.06
N GLU A 200 -1.95 -3.71 1.88
CA GLU A 200 -1.49 -3.16 0.60
C GLU A 200 -2.16 -1.83 0.27
N SER A 201 -3.47 -1.69 0.54
CA SER A 201 -4.20 -0.41 0.40
C SER A 201 -3.62 0.68 1.31
N ARG A 202 -3.40 0.37 2.59
CA ARG A 202 -2.77 1.29 3.56
C ARG A 202 -1.33 1.65 3.18
N VAL A 203 -0.58 0.69 2.65
CA VAL A 203 0.80 0.86 2.20
C VAL A 203 0.85 1.73 0.92
N ARG A 204 -0.04 1.54 -0.05
CA ARG A 204 -0.12 2.42 -1.24
C ARG A 204 -0.48 3.86 -0.88
N ASP A 205 -1.43 4.07 0.03
CA ASP A 205 -1.79 5.41 0.50
C ASP A 205 -0.66 6.10 1.28
N SER A 206 0.23 5.31 1.89
CA SER A 206 1.41 5.79 2.64
C SER A 206 2.63 6.06 1.75
N LEU A 207 2.87 5.22 0.73
CA LEU A 207 4.15 5.16 0.00
C LEU A 207 4.26 6.07 -1.22
N TYR A 208 3.17 6.71 -1.68
CA TYR A 208 3.21 7.55 -2.88
C TYR A 208 2.36 8.81 -2.72
N ARG A 209 2.96 9.86 -2.12
CA ARG A 209 2.43 11.23 -2.27
C ARG A 209 3.60 12.21 -2.47
N PRO A 210 3.93 12.59 -3.71
CA PRO A 210 5.04 13.50 -4.06
C PRO A 210 4.84 14.96 -3.59
N ASN A 211 3.83 15.23 -2.76
CA ASN A 211 3.40 16.59 -2.44
C ASN A 211 3.60 16.95 -0.96
N MET A 212 4.41 16.20 -0.23
CA MET A 212 4.77 16.59 1.13
C MET A 212 5.65 17.84 1.07
N ALA A 213 5.26 18.88 1.81
CA ALA A 213 6.05 20.08 2.00
C ALA A 213 6.25 20.42 3.49
N VAL A 214 7.39 21.01 3.78
CA VAL A 214 7.64 21.81 4.96
C VAL A 214 7.48 23.27 4.56
N LEU A 215 6.63 23.98 5.31
CA LEU A 215 6.40 25.41 5.14
C LEU A 215 7.22 26.13 6.21
N SER A 216 8.40 26.59 5.83
CA SER A 216 9.24 27.38 6.74
C SER A 216 9.14 28.86 6.42
N ARG A 217 9.34 29.72 7.41
CA ARG A 217 9.50 31.14 7.14
C ARG A 217 10.85 31.37 6.44
N TYR A 218 10.96 32.44 5.66
CA TYR A 218 12.23 32.85 5.05
C TYR A 218 13.36 33.10 6.08
N SER A 219 13.03 33.38 7.34
CA SER A 219 14.01 33.36 8.45
C SER A 219 14.18 31.93 8.97
N PRO A 220 15.41 31.36 8.98
CA PRO A 220 15.65 29.97 9.34
C PRO A 220 15.20 29.63 10.77
N GLY A 221 14.78 28.37 10.98
CA GLY A 221 14.43 27.82 12.29
C GLY A 221 12.97 28.01 12.72
N ARG A 222 12.09 28.48 11.83
CA ARG A 222 10.67 28.71 12.13
C ARG A 222 9.76 28.03 11.12
N TYR A 223 8.81 27.23 11.60
CA TYR A 223 7.94 26.40 10.75
C TYR A 223 6.46 26.66 11.02
N LEU A 224 5.67 26.63 9.96
CA LEU A 224 4.22 26.57 10.03
C LEU A 224 3.82 25.19 10.54
N ALA A 225 3.21 25.14 11.73
CA ALA A 225 2.80 23.89 12.36
C ALA A 225 1.46 24.02 13.05
N VAL A 226 0.71 22.92 13.14
CA VAL A 226 -0.50 22.88 13.96
C VAL A 226 -0.10 22.68 15.42
N THR A 227 -0.38 23.65 16.30
CA THR A 227 0.00 23.58 17.72
C THR A 227 -1.10 23.08 18.66
N SER A 228 -2.21 22.55 18.12
CA SER A 228 -3.31 22.04 18.93
C SER A 228 -2.90 20.79 19.71
N SER A 229 -2.54 20.99 20.98
CA SER A 229 -2.70 19.98 22.02
C SER A 229 -4.10 20.15 22.62
N GLU A 230 -4.88 19.09 22.73
CA GLU A 230 -6.18 19.11 23.43
C GLU A 230 -6.08 19.60 24.88
N SER A 231 -4.86 19.70 25.45
CA SER A 231 -4.59 20.21 26.79
C SER A 231 -4.31 21.72 26.90
N ALA A 232 -4.36 22.49 25.81
CA ALA A 232 -4.17 23.95 25.86
C ALA A 232 -5.43 24.71 26.34
N PRO A 233 -5.31 25.77 27.17
CA PRO A 233 -6.45 26.50 27.71
C PRO A 233 -7.34 27.12 26.61
N PRO A 234 -8.62 27.44 26.89
CA PRO A 234 -9.64 27.71 25.86
C PRO A 234 -9.35 28.89 24.90
N ARG A 235 -8.57 29.89 25.33
CA ARG A 235 -8.11 31.01 24.48
C ARG A 235 -6.80 30.73 23.72
N ALA A 236 -6.15 29.61 24.04
CA ALA A 236 -4.96 29.08 23.39
C ALA A 236 -5.27 27.81 22.58
N ARG A 237 -6.52 27.63 22.11
CA ARG A 237 -6.89 26.69 21.03
C ARG A 237 -6.31 27.19 19.70
N THR A 238 -5.02 27.47 19.71
CA THR A 238 -4.26 28.10 18.64
C THR A 238 -4.12 27.08 17.52
N GLY A 239 -4.74 27.42 16.39
CA GLY A 239 -4.57 26.71 15.14
C GLY A 239 -3.12 26.76 14.65
N PRO A 240 -2.89 26.70 13.34
CA PRO A 240 -1.57 26.82 12.76
C PRO A 240 -0.82 28.04 13.30
N SER A 241 0.39 27.82 13.81
CA SER A 241 1.26 28.83 14.39
C SER A 241 2.71 28.58 13.97
N VAL A 242 3.59 29.53 14.30
CA VAL A 242 5.02 29.38 14.03
C VAL A 242 5.72 28.67 15.20
N ILE A 243 6.38 27.54 14.97
CA ILE A 243 7.16 26.84 16.01
C ILE A 243 8.68 26.99 15.80
N GLY A 244 9.45 27.01 16.90
CA GLY A 244 10.92 27.09 16.87
C GLY A 244 11.65 25.74 16.94
N THR A 245 10.99 24.69 17.40
CA THR A 245 11.54 23.33 17.52
C THR A 245 10.53 22.34 16.96
N SER A 246 11.02 21.26 16.35
CA SER A 246 10.19 20.28 15.65
C SER A 246 9.87 19.08 16.57
N PRO A 247 8.65 18.94 17.11
CA PRO A 247 8.07 17.63 17.34
C PRO A 247 7.70 17.06 15.96
N ALA A 248 8.28 15.91 15.61
CA ALA A 248 8.57 15.44 14.25
C ALA A 248 7.40 15.30 13.23
N ALA A 249 6.17 15.70 13.55
CA ALA A 249 5.00 15.54 12.66
C ALA A 249 4.11 16.79 12.48
N LEU A 250 4.15 17.80 13.35
CA LEU A 250 3.13 18.87 13.35
C LEU A 250 3.30 19.93 12.24
N TYR A 251 4.48 19.99 11.61
CA TYR A 251 4.84 20.97 10.58
C TYR A 251 4.85 20.40 9.14
N ARG A 252 4.35 19.18 8.97
CA ARG A 252 4.32 18.51 7.66
C ARG A 252 2.96 18.72 7.00
N TRP A 253 2.98 19.14 5.75
CA TRP A 253 1.78 19.46 4.98
C TRP A 253 1.78 18.68 3.65
N ASP A 254 0.63 18.15 3.25
CA ASP A 254 0.39 17.64 1.90
C ASP A 254 -0.18 18.79 1.06
N LEU A 255 0.36 19.03 -0.13
CA LEU A 255 -0.13 20.03 -1.08
C LEU A 255 -0.90 19.33 -2.21
N SER A 256 -2.22 19.31 -2.15
CA SER A 256 -3.04 18.70 -3.19
C SER A 256 -3.44 19.76 -4.21
N PRO A 257 -2.98 19.71 -5.48
CA PRO A 257 -3.39 20.67 -6.48
C PRO A 257 -4.90 20.56 -6.75
N ALA A 258 -5.58 21.70 -6.79
CA ALA A 258 -7.00 21.82 -7.08
C ALA A 258 -7.22 22.96 -8.09
N LYS A 259 -8.18 22.78 -9.00
CA LYS A 259 -8.56 23.84 -9.94
C LYS A 259 -9.70 24.66 -9.35
N HIS A 260 -9.48 25.96 -9.23
CA HIS A 260 -10.48 26.93 -8.80
C HIS A 260 -10.43 28.11 -9.77
N ASP A 261 -11.55 28.76 -10.09
CA ASP A 261 -11.64 29.95 -10.98
C ASP A 261 -10.92 29.91 -12.35
N GLY A 262 -10.47 28.75 -12.79
CA GLY A 262 -9.65 28.61 -14.01
C GLY A 262 -8.14 28.62 -13.74
N SER A 263 -7.71 28.91 -12.52
CA SER A 263 -6.32 28.84 -12.08
C SER A 263 -6.02 27.63 -11.18
N TYR A 264 -4.73 27.38 -10.91
CA TYR A 264 -4.28 26.29 -10.04
C TYR A 264 -4.07 26.80 -8.61
N HIS A 265 -4.76 26.16 -7.67
CA HIS A 265 -4.62 26.34 -6.23
C HIS A 265 -4.15 25.03 -5.58
N TYR A 266 -3.88 25.10 -4.29
CA TYR A 266 -3.47 23.97 -3.46
C TYR A 266 -4.36 23.88 -2.22
N GLU A 267 -4.94 22.72 -1.99
CA GLU A 267 -5.40 22.35 -0.66
C GLU A 267 -4.17 21.96 0.17
N ILE A 268 -3.92 22.69 1.26
CA ILE A 268 -2.75 22.49 2.13
C ILE A 268 -3.21 21.74 3.39
N ARG A 269 -2.94 20.42 3.45
CA ARG A 269 -3.45 19.53 4.50
C ARG A 269 -2.37 19.11 5.48
N ASN A 270 -2.58 19.32 6.78
CA ASN A 270 -1.64 18.88 7.80
C ASN A 270 -1.59 17.34 7.86
N ARG A 271 -0.41 16.74 7.83
CA ARG A 271 -0.29 15.27 7.83
C ARG A 271 -0.65 14.62 9.16
N LYS A 272 -0.50 15.34 10.28
CA LYS A 272 -0.82 14.80 11.61
C LYS A 272 -2.30 14.89 11.90
N THR A 273 -2.92 16.05 11.66
CA THR A 273 -4.35 16.25 11.96
C THR A 273 -5.27 15.84 10.80
N LEU A 274 -4.73 15.67 9.58
CA LEU A 274 -5.48 15.44 8.35
C LEU A 274 -6.48 16.56 8.01
N ARG A 275 -6.27 17.75 8.60
CA ARG A 275 -7.11 18.94 8.46
C ARG A 275 -6.43 19.96 7.55
N CYS A 276 -7.22 20.81 6.93
CA CYS A 276 -6.78 21.77 5.93
C CYS A 276 -6.52 23.14 6.55
N LEU A 277 -5.49 23.81 6.06
CA LEU A 277 -5.21 25.22 6.36
C LEU A 277 -6.41 26.05 5.92
N THR A 278 -7.10 26.69 6.87
CA THR A 278 -8.40 27.34 6.61
C THR A 278 -8.48 28.68 7.33
N PRO A 279 -8.99 29.76 6.72
CA PRO A 279 -9.37 30.97 7.46
C PRO A 279 -10.48 30.65 8.47
N GLU A 280 -10.35 31.08 9.73
CA GLU A 280 -11.28 30.72 10.81
C GLU A 280 -12.73 31.11 10.51
N ALA A 281 -12.95 32.34 10.04
CA ALA A 281 -14.27 32.85 9.68
C ALA A 281 -14.78 32.34 8.33
N ARG A 282 -13.98 31.54 7.59
CA ARG A 282 -14.22 31.19 6.18
C ARG A 282 -14.52 32.42 5.32
N ASP A 283 -13.84 33.51 5.65
CA ASP A 283 -13.78 34.72 4.85
C ASP A 283 -12.32 35.15 4.76
N LEU A 284 -12.06 36.10 3.86
CA LEU A 284 -10.73 36.60 3.56
C LEU A 284 -10.50 37.98 4.19
N THR A 285 -11.02 38.18 5.40
CA THR A 285 -10.93 39.48 6.08
C THR A 285 -9.51 39.74 6.60
N GLU A 286 -9.03 40.98 6.43
CA GLU A 286 -7.78 41.45 7.01
C GLU A 286 -7.75 41.25 8.53
N GLY A 287 -6.69 40.60 9.02
CA GLY A 287 -6.52 40.22 10.42
C GLY A 287 -7.22 38.92 10.81
N GLY A 288 -7.99 38.28 9.92
CA GLY A 288 -8.64 37.00 10.19
C GLY A 288 -7.64 35.90 10.51
N HIS A 289 -7.89 35.11 11.56
CA HIS A 289 -7.00 34.03 11.97
C HIS A 289 -7.04 32.85 10.99
N ILE A 290 -5.93 32.12 10.92
CA ILE A 290 -5.86 30.83 10.24
C ILE A 290 -6.00 29.71 11.27
N THR A 291 -6.83 28.72 10.94
CA THR A 291 -7.10 27.52 11.73
C THR A 291 -6.83 26.26 10.90
N ASP A 292 -6.89 25.09 11.54
CA ASP A 292 -6.96 23.81 10.85
C ASP A 292 -8.40 23.28 10.94
N ALA A 293 -9.09 23.23 9.81
CA ALA A 293 -10.49 22.78 9.74
C ALA A 293 -10.60 21.47 8.96
N ALA A 294 -11.73 20.76 9.10
CA ALA A 294 -12.01 19.62 8.23
C ALA A 294 -11.92 20.05 6.76
N CYS A 295 -11.22 19.26 5.95
CA CYS A 295 -11.12 19.52 4.52
C CYS A 295 -12.48 19.29 3.87
N ASP A 296 -13.03 20.33 3.24
CA ASP A 296 -14.33 20.28 2.56
C ASP A 296 -14.29 20.77 1.12
N GLY A 297 -13.10 21.16 0.63
CA GLY A 297 -12.90 21.62 -0.74
C GLY A 297 -13.52 22.99 -1.03
N SER A 298 -13.92 23.73 0.01
CA SER A 298 -14.39 25.11 -0.13
C SER A 298 -13.29 26.02 -0.69
N ALA A 299 -13.68 27.08 -1.40
CA ALA A 299 -12.76 28.00 -2.06
C ALA A 299 -11.74 28.58 -1.07
N GLU A 300 -12.18 28.84 0.15
CA GLU A 300 -11.39 29.43 1.23
C GLU A 300 -10.28 28.50 1.73
N GLN A 301 -10.34 27.19 1.45
CA GLN A 301 -9.28 26.23 1.74
C GLN A 301 -8.25 26.07 0.60
N LEU A 302 -8.44 26.79 -0.50
CA LEU A 302 -7.62 26.65 -1.72
C LEU A 302 -6.62 27.80 -1.82
N TRP A 303 -5.34 27.50 -1.61
CA TRP A 303 -4.28 28.50 -1.53
C TRP A 303 -3.46 28.58 -2.81
N ARG A 304 -3.12 29.79 -3.23
CA ARG A 304 -2.14 30.03 -4.30
C ARG A 304 -0.76 30.23 -3.69
N LEU A 305 0.21 29.44 -4.17
CA LEU A 305 1.62 29.65 -3.88
C LEU A 305 2.18 30.65 -4.89
N THR A 306 2.69 31.79 -4.41
CA THR A 306 3.23 32.84 -5.28
C THR A 306 4.73 32.63 -5.53
N GLY A 307 5.23 33.14 -6.67
CA GLY A 307 6.64 32.97 -7.07
C GLY A 307 7.66 33.58 -6.11
N ASP A 308 7.25 34.53 -5.26
CA ASP A 308 8.07 35.12 -4.21
C ASP A 308 7.99 34.37 -2.87
N GLY A 309 7.24 33.27 -2.81
CA GLY A 309 7.08 32.39 -1.64
C GLY A 309 5.86 32.70 -0.77
N GLY A 310 4.92 33.53 -1.22
CA GLY A 310 3.68 33.78 -0.48
C GLY A 310 2.71 32.59 -0.54
N ILE A 311 1.97 32.39 0.54
CA ILE A 311 0.75 31.55 0.57
C ILE A 311 -0.41 32.53 0.56
N SER A 312 -1.19 32.56 -0.51
CA SER A 312 -2.15 33.64 -0.77
C SER A 312 -3.52 33.14 -1.23
N HIS A 313 -4.56 33.93 -0.96
CA HIS A 313 -5.90 33.76 -1.52
C HIS A 313 -6.58 35.13 -1.59
N GLY A 314 -7.15 35.50 -2.75
CA GLY A 314 -7.97 36.72 -2.87
C GLY A 314 -7.27 38.04 -2.51
N GLY A 315 -5.95 38.14 -2.76
CA GLY A 315 -5.15 39.32 -2.38
C GLY A 315 -4.65 39.32 -0.93
N MET A 316 -5.03 38.31 -0.14
CA MET A 316 -4.58 38.10 1.22
C MET A 316 -3.46 37.08 1.26
N CYS A 317 -2.50 37.28 2.15
CA CYS A 317 -1.34 36.45 2.38
C CYS A 317 -1.34 35.95 3.83
N VAL A 318 -0.93 34.70 4.02
CA VAL A 318 -0.72 34.13 5.36
C VAL A 318 0.57 34.72 5.95
N GLU A 319 0.49 35.33 7.14
CA GLU A 319 1.66 35.74 7.91
C GLU A 319 1.48 35.47 9.41
N PRO A 320 2.57 35.36 10.19
CA PRO A 320 2.47 35.41 11.65
C PRO A 320 1.91 36.76 12.08
N ASP A 321 1.08 36.78 13.12
CA ASP A 321 0.43 38.01 13.58
C ASP A 321 1.45 39.10 13.92
N LEU A 322 1.18 40.30 13.41
CA LEU A 322 2.06 41.47 13.43
C LEU A 322 3.49 41.19 12.90
N GLY A 323 3.66 40.15 12.08
CA GLY A 323 4.96 39.68 11.59
C GLY A 323 5.85 39.04 12.66
N SER A 324 5.30 38.69 13.83
CA SER A 324 6.04 38.17 14.98
C SER A 324 6.95 36.99 14.62
N THR A 325 8.14 36.97 15.20
CA THR A 325 9.13 35.89 15.05
C THR A 325 9.08 34.87 16.19
N ASP A 326 8.16 35.04 17.14
CA ASP A 326 8.11 34.24 18.36
C ASP A 326 7.49 32.86 18.12
N ALA A 327 7.87 31.89 18.96
CA ALA A 327 7.22 30.58 18.94
C ALA A 327 5.77 30.75 19.42
N GLY A 328 4.82 30.11 18.73
CA GLY A 328 3.39 30.16 19.06
C GLY A 328 2.67 31.40 18.53
N ALA A 329 3.33 32.28 17.78
CA ALA A 329 2.65 33.38 17.11
C ALA A 329 1.57 32.82 16.16
N PRO A 330 0.28 33.22 16.32
CA PRO A 330 -0.79 32.73 15.48
C PRO A 330 -0.61 33.24 14.05
N LEU A 331 -1.14 32.50 13.08
CA LEU A 331 -1.19 32.95 11.70
C LEU A 331 -2.46 33.76 11.44
N VAL A 332 -2.32 34.80 10.63
CA VAL A 332 -3.41 35.69 10.22
C VAL A 332 -3.34 35.95 8.72
N LEU A 333 -4.47 36.37 8.15
CA LEU A 333 -4.57 36.92 6.81
C LEU A 333 -4.21 38.41 6.84
N ARG A 334 -3.32 38.81 5.94
CA ARG A 334 -2.92 40.21 5.75
C ARG A 334 -2.82 40.51 4.27
N THR A 335 -3.11 41.74 3.88
CA THR A 335 -2.97 42.20 2.50
C THR A 335 -1.56 41.86 2.01
N CYS A 336 -1.45 41.23 0.85
CA CYS A 336 -0.17 40.84 0.29
C CYS A 336 0.67 42.09 -0.03
N VAL A 337 1.88 42.16 0.52
CA VAL A 337 2.86 43.22 0.30
C VAL A 337 4.11 42.61 -0.32
N ALA A 338 4.43 43.05 -1.54
CA ALA A 338 5.59 42.56 -2.28
C ALA A 338 6.88 42.72 -1.47
N GLY A 339 7.64 41.63 -1.34
CA GLY A 339 8.93 41.61 -0.64
C GLY A 339 8.84 41.57 0.90
N LYS A 340 7.65 41.62 1.51
CA LYS A 340 7.51 41.55 2.97
C LYS A 340 7.90 40.17 3.49
N LEU A 341 9.03 40.10 4.20
CA LEU A 341 9.60 38.83 4.69
C LEU A 341 8.67 38.03 5.61
N ALA A 342 7.74 38.69 6.31
CA ALA A 342 6.75 38.00 7.16
C ALA A 342 5.72 37.17 6.37
N GLN A 343 5.50 37.51 5.09
CA GLN A 343 4.56 36.83 4.20
C GLN A 343 5.23 35.78 3.33
N ARG A 344 6.56 35.61 3.46
CA ARG A 344 7.35 34.70 2.63
C ARG A 344 7.59 33.39 3.34
N TRP A 345 7.13 32.34 2.68
CA TRP A 345 7.26 30.95 3.04
C TRP A 345 8.13 30.23 2.01
N LEU A 346 9.09 29.48 2.50
CA LEU A 346 9.78 28.51 1.66
C LEU A 346 9.01 27.20 1.74
N VAL A 347 8.37 26.87 0.62
CA VAL A 347 7.73 25.58 0.36
C VAL A 347 8.80 24.65 -0.15
N THR A 348 9.10 23.60 0.59
CA THR A 348 10.14 22.66 0.18
C THR A 348 9.70 21.24 0.51
N ASP A 349 9.98 20.32 -0.43
CA ASP A 349 9.84 18.87 -0.25
C ASP A 349 10.80 18.31 0.82
N ARG A 350 11.75 19.15 1.26
CA ARG A 350 12.87 18.88 2.14
C ARG A 350 12.90 19.95 3.22
N MET A 351 13.75 19.82 4.24
CA MET A 351 13.97 20.98 5.11
C MET A 351 14.73 22.08 4.34
N PRO A 352 14.39 23.37 4.53
CA PRO A 352 15.09 24.51 3.94
C PRO A 352 16.60 24.43 4.05
N SER A 353 17.31 24.79 2.99
CA SER A 353 18.75 25.08 3.02
C SER A 353 19.06 26.12 4.10
N GLY A 354 20.01 25.77 4.98
CA GLY A 354 20.16 26.23 6.37
C GLY A 354 20.10 25.03 7.34
N LEU A 355 19.22 24.07 7.03
CA LEU A 355 19.22 22.68 7.51
C LEU A 355 19.59 21.67 6.43
N GLY A 356 19.64 22.11 5.16
CA GLY A 356 20.26 21.38 4.04
C GLY A 356 21.78 21.21 4.14
N SER A 357 22.33 21.46 5.31
CA SER A 357 23.71 21.21 5.73
C SER A 357 23.76 20.41 7.04
N SER A 358 22.66 20.29 7.77
CA SER A 358 22.62 19.65 9.09
C SER A 358 22.53 18.13 8.99
N VAL A 359 23.12 17.46 9.98
CA VAL A 359 22.98 16.01 10.18
C VAL A 359 22.01 15.82 11.33
N ALA A 360 20.84 15.23 11.09
CA ALA A 360 19.81 15.07 12.12
C ALA A 360 19.62 13.60 12.48
N SER A 361 19.47 13.27 13.76
CA SER A 361 19.17 11.91 14.19
C SER A 361 17.83 11.45 13.60
N SER A 362 17.79 10.24 13.06
CA SER A 362 16.53 9.70 12.50
C SER A 362 15.50 9.40 13.58
N GLN A 363 15.96 9.12 14.81
CA GLN A 363 15.15 8.63 15.92
C GLN A 363 14.27 9.71 16.55
N ASN A 364 14.82 10.90 16.76
CA ASN A 364 14.17 12.00 17.48
C ASN A 364 14.26 13.34 16.76
N GLY A 365 15.00 13.42 15.64
CA GLY A 365 15.07 14.62 14.80
C GLY A 365 15.93 15.76 15.34
N VAL A 366 16.70 15.54 16.40
CA VAL A 366 17.69 16.53 16.88
C VAL A 366 18.87 16.61 15.92
N CYS A 367 19.49 17.79 15.83
CA CYS A 367 20.61 18.05 14.94
C CYS A 367 21.94 17.83 15.66
N LEU A 368 22.93 17.33 14.92
CA LEU A 368 24.33 17.36 15.30
C LEU A 368 24.76 18.82 15.49
N ASP A 369 25.26 19.14 16.67
CA ASP A 369 25.53 20.51 17.11
C ASP A 369 26.96 20.65 17.65
N ALA A 370 27.63 21.67 17.17
CA ALA A 370 28.92 22.14 17.61
C ALA A 370 28.76 23.12 18.77
N ALA A 371 28.60 22.57 19.97
CA ALA A 371 28.34 23.39 21.15
C ALA A 371 29.42 24.46 21.36
N ALA A 372 28.98 25.66 21.72
CA ALA A 372 29.86 26.81 21.89
C ALA A 372 30.93 26.53 22.97
N GLY A 373 32.20 26.83 22.66
CA GLY A 373 33.32 26.65 23.58
C GLY A 373 33.75 25.19 23.85
N MET A 374 33.10 24.20 23.23
CA MET A 374 33.45 22.78 23.40
C MET A 374 34.01 22.19 22.10
N SER A 375 35.00 21.29 22.23
CA SER A 375 35.49 20.49 21.11
C SER A 375 34.49 19.43 20.69
N ASP A 376 33.71 18.90 21.63
CA ASP A 376 32.79 17.80 21.38
C ASP A 376 31.59 18.24 20.54
N LEU A 377 31.13 17.35 19.66
CA LEU A 377 29.79 17.48 19.11
C LEU A 377 28.78 16.85 20.07
N VAL A 378 27.63 17.49 20.15
CA VAL A 378 26.46 17.01 20.88
C VAL A 378 25.28 16.93 19.91
N THR A 379 24.11 16.62 20.44
CA THR A 379 22.87 16.90 19.72
C THR A 379 22.06 17.98 20.41
N TRP A 380 21.39 18.80 19.60
CA TRP A 380 20.54 19.88 20.09
C TRP A 380 19.34 20.10 19.17
N GLY A 381 18.36 20.87 19.64
CA GLY A 381 17.22 21.26 18.82
C GLY A 381 17.68 21.93 17.53
N CYS A 382 17.19 21.44 16.39
CA CYS A 382 17.53 21.97 15.07
C CYS A 382 17.06 23.42 14.94
N HIS A 383 17.99 24.36 14.82
CA HIS A 383 17.72 25.80 14.66
C HIS A 383 18.44 26.42 13.45
N GLY A 384 19.23 25.64 12.70
CA GLY A 384 19.80 26.07 11.42
C GLY A 384 20.83 27.20 11.52
N ARG A 385 21.52 27.32 12.67
CA ARG A 385 22.64 28.25 12.83
C ARG A 385 23.94 27.56 12.39
N ASP A 386 25.00 28.34 12.22
CA ASP A 386 26.31 27.87 11.70
C ASP A 386 26.93 26.73 12.54
N ASN A 387 26.61 26.63 13.83
CA ASN A 387 27.03 25.55 14.71
C ASN A 387 26.19 24.26 14.54
N GLN A 388 25.30 24.19 13.56
CA GLN A 388 24.58 22.98 13.15
C GLN A 388 24.63 22.77 11.62
N ALA A 389 25.32 23.64 10.90
CA ALA A 389 25.41 23.62 9.46
C ALA A 389 26.76 23.01 9.04
N PHE A 390 26.72 21.87 8.36
CA PHE A 390 27.90 21.25 7.77
C PHE A 390 28.06 21.60 6.28
N THR A 391 29.29 21.94 5.90
CA THR A 391 29.73 21.90 4.50
C THR A 391 30.39 20.56 4.24
N TYR A 392 30.13 19.94 3.09
CA TYR A 392 30.66 18.62 2.77
C TYR A 392 31.60 18.73 1.59
N ARG A 393 32.83 18.25 1.76
CA ARG A 393 33.82 18.16 0.69
C ARG A 393 34.09 16.69 0.42
N ARG A 394 33.78 16.25 -0.80
CA ARG A 394 33.98 14.87 -1.23
C ARG A 394 35.44 14.65 -1.66
N ASP A 395 36.06 13.57 -1.20
CA ASP A 395 37.40 13.14 -1.63
C ASP A 395 37.34 12.31 -2.93
N ALA A 396 38.50 11.96 -3.48
CA ALA A 396 38.60 11.16 -4.70
C ALA A 396 38.00 9.74 -4.58
N ARG A 397 37.83 9.22 -3.35
CA ARG A 397 37.23 7.90 -3.07
C ARG A 397 35.73 7.99 -2.81
N GLY A 398 35.19 9.20 -2.75
CA GLY A 398 33.78 9.45 -2.47
C GLY A 398 33.43 9.54 -0.99
N ASP A 399 34.43 9.55 -0.11
CA ASP A 399 34.26 9.85 1.31
C ASP A 399 34.16 11.36 1.52
N TYR A 400 33.57 11.80 2.64
CA TYR A 400 33.31 13.21 2.88
C TYR A 400 34.08 13.73 4.08
N GLU A 401 34.77 14.84 3.89
CA GLU A 401 35.17 15.73 4.97
C GLU A 401 33.99 16.65 5.30
N MET A 402 33.57 16.66 6.57
CA MET A 402 32.42 17.46 7.02
C MET A 402 32.92 18.64 7.84
N GLN A 403 32.71 19.85 7.34
CA GLN A 403 33.17 21.09 7.97
C GLN A 403 32.05 21.78 8.72
N ILE A 404 32.30 22.23 9.95
CA ILE A 404 31.36 22.94 10.81
C ILE A 404 32.07 24.07 11.54
N SER A 405 31.52 25.28 11.45
CA SER A 405 32.07 26.49 12.08
C SER A 405 33.58 26.68 11.84
N GLY A 406 34.05 26.44 10.60
CA GLY A 406 35.47 26.58 10.22
C GLY A 406 36.40 25.45 10.68
N THR A 407 35.87 24.38 11.27
CA THR A 407 36.61 23.18 11.70
C THR A 407 36.07 21.94 11.00
N CYS A 408 36.74 20.79 11.15
CA CYS A 408 36.31 19.53 10.58
C CYS A 408 35.82 18.57 11.67
N LEU A 409 34.77 17.81 11.36
CA LEU A 409 34.30 16.70 12.16
C LEU A 409 35.33 15.56 12.11
N GLY A 410 35.77 15.11 13.28
CA GLY A 410 36.60 13.92 13.43
C GLY A 410 36.24 13.15 14.69
N VAL A 411 37.15 12.28 15.12
CA VAL A 411 36.97 11.42 16.29
C VAL A 411 38.10 11.67 17.29
N SER A 412 37.75 11.77 18.58
CA SER A 412 38.73 11.92 19.66
C SER A 412 39.73 10.75 19.66
N GLY A 413 41.00 11.06 19.94
CA GLY A 413 42.09 10.08 19.93
C GLY A 413 42.08 9.08 21.10
N SER A 414 41.26 9.30 22.14
CA SER A 414 41.24 8.40 23.31
C SER A 414 40.51 7.09 22.99
N ARG A 415 41.12 5.95 23.32
CA ARG A 415 40.54 4.63 23.05
C ARG A 415 39.33 4.31 23.93
N GLU A 416 39.23 4.91 25.11
CA GLU A 416 38.18 4.61 26.10
C GLU A 416 36.86 5.33 25.83
N ARG A 417 36.89 6.50 25.18
CA ARG A 417 35.69 7.28 24.83
C ARG A 417 35.88 7.99 23.49
N ARG A 418 35.88 7.20 22.41
CA ARG A 418 35.84 7.73 21.04
C ARG A 418 34.54 8.50 20.84
N ARG A 419 34.66 9.81 20.66
CA ARG A 419 33.56 10.76 20.51
C ARG A 419 33.77 11.57 19.25
N PRO A 420 32.69 12.01 18.58
CA PRO A 420 32.80 12.98 17.52
C PRO A 420 33.26 14.32 18.11
N VAL A 421 34.30 14.90 17.51
CA VAL A 421 34.88 16.18 17.92
C VAL A 421 35.11 17.08 16.72
N ARG A 422 35.14 18.38 16.97
CA ARG A 422 35.66 19.39 16.07
C ARG A 422 37.16 19.50 16.23
N GLN A 423 37.85 19.54 15.11
CA GLN A 423 39.30 19.69 15.07
C GLN A 423 39.72 20.46 13.82
N ALA A 424 40.95 20.97 13.81
CA ALA A 424 41.50 21.64 12.64
C ALA A 424 41.46 20.72 11.42
N CYS A 425 41.01 21.24 10.28
CA CYS A 425 40.90 20.47 9.05
C CYS A 425 42.28 20.04 8.55
N SER A 426 42.48 18.73 8.43
CA SER A 426 43.71 18.09 7.94
C SER A 426 43.50 17.34 6.63
N GLY A 427 42.25 17.04 6.25
CA GLY A 427 41.94 16.15 5.13
C GLY A 427 42.35 14.69 5.34
N GLY A 428 42.89 14.34 6.50
CA GLY A 428 43.32 12.99 6.83
C GLY A 428 42.13 12.03 7.05
N PRO A 429 42.36 10.71 6.98
CA PRO A 429 41.29 9.71 7.13
C PRO A 429 40.56 9.75 8.49
N GLY A 430 41.17 10.36 9.51
CA GLY A 430 40.54 10.63 10.82
C GLY A 430 39.48 11.75 10.81
N GLN A 431 39.21 12.32 9.64
CA GLN A 431 38.18 13.36 9.40
C GLN A 431 37.29 13.03 8.21
N LEU A 432 37.44 11.84 7.64
CA LEU A 432 36.65 11.38 6.51
C LEU A 432 35.52 10.48 6.98
N TRP A 433 34.36 10.69 6.38
CA TRP A 433 33.11 10.04 6.74
C TRP A 433 32.45 9.45 5.50
N ARG A 434 32.05 8.19 5.60
CA ARG A 434 31.32 7.47 4.58
C ARG A 434 29.85 7.41 4.96
N PHE A 435 29.01 7.90 4.06
CA PHE A 435 27.56 7.77 4.19
C PHE A 435 27.12 6.49 3.51
N THR A 436 26.60 5.54 4.28
CA THR A 436 26.06 4.32 3.71
C THR A 436 24.55 4.35 3.78
N PHE A 437 23.89 4.22 2.62
CA PHE A 437 22.44 4.24 2.54
C PHE A 437 21.84 3.04 3.29
N ARG A 438 20.86 3.31 4.15
CA ARG A 438 20.20 2.34 5.02
C ARG A 438 18.71 2.69 5.16
N SER A 439 17.98 2.84 4.06
CA SER A 439 16.53 2.97 4.16
C SER A 439 15.87 1.57 4.15
N PRO A 440 15.24 1.13 5.26
CA PRO A 440 14.39 -0.06 5.24
C PRO A 440 12.99 0.23 4.65
N HIS A 441 12.56 1.50 4.64
CA HIS A 441 11.24 1.93 4.17
C HIS A 441 11.36 3.25 3.41
N ASN A 442 10.90 3.24 2.14
CA ASN A 442 11.16 4.21 1.06
C ASN A 442 10.76 5.69 1.31
N ASP A 443 10.45 6.10 2.53
CA ASP A 443 9.89 7.43 2.80
C ASP A 443 10.95 8.47 3.19
N TRP A 444 12.17 8.03 3.58
CA TRP A 444 13.26 8.94 3.97
C TRP A 444 14.66 8.38 3.60
N LEU A 445 15.58 9.28 3.23
CA LEU A 445 17.00 8.98 3.05
C LEU A 445 17.69 8.90 4.41
N HIS A 446 17.78 7.69 4.98
CA HIS A 446 18.55 7.42 6.20
C HIS A 446 19.93 6.88 5.87
N TRP A 447 20.92 7.41 6.57
CA TRP A 447 22.33 7.11 6.37
C TRP A 447 22.95 6.62 7.67
N GLU A 448 23.72 5.56 7.56
CA GLU A 448 24.74 5.23 8.55
C GLU A 448 25.96 6.10 8.25
N VAL A 449 26.41 6.90 9.23
CA VAL A 449 27.55 7.81 9.10
C VAL A 449 28.77 7.17 9.72
N ARG A 450 29.65 6.64 8.87
CA ARG A 450 30.76 5.77 9.26
C ARG A 450 32.09 6.51 9.15
N HIS A 451 32.89 6.49 10.20
CA HIS A 451 34.21 7.09 10.22
C HIS A 451 35.23 6.21 9.48
N VAL A 452 35.92 6.79 8.48
CA VAL A 452 36.77 6.02 7.55
C VAL A 452 37.97 5.39 8.25
N ALA A 453 38.63 6.08 9.19
CA ALA A 453 39.82 5.54 9.83
C ALA A 453 39.56 4.41 10.85
N SER A 454 38.38 4.38 11.49
CA SER A 454 38.09 3.41 12.55
C SER A 454 36.99 2.40 12.20
N ASP A 455 36.30 2.59 11.07
CA ASP A 455 35.12 1.81 10.66
C ASP A 455 33.98 1.80 11.70
N LEU A 456 33.98 2.79 12.61
CA LEU A 456 32.93 2.97 13.62
C LEU A 456 31.87 3.93 13.11
N CYS A 457 30.65 3.74 13.57
CA CYS A 457 29.51 4.56 13.23
C CYS A 457 29.21 5.60 14.30
N LEU A 458 28.78 6.77 13.84
CA LEU A 458 28.24 7.82 14.70
C LEU A 458 26.97 7.30 15.38
N HIS A 459 26.96 7.30 16.70
CA HIS A 459 25.93 6.70 17.54
C HIS A 459 25.37 7.73 18.50
N LEU A 460 24.04 7.83 18.54
CA LEU A 460 23.31 8.61 19.55
C LEU A 460 23.17 7.78 20.82
N GLU A 461 23.68 8.30 21.94
CA GLU A 461 23.57 7.62 23.23
C GLU A 461 22.13 7.66 23.77
N PRO A 462 21.78 6.78 24.73
CA PRO A 462 20.42 6.70 25.28
C PRO A 462 19.89 7.97 25.96
N ASP A 463 20.78 8.91 26.33
CA ASP A 463 20.40 10.22 26.87
C ASP A 463 19.89 11.20 25.79
N PHE A 464 19.97 10.80 24.52
CA PHE A 464 19.57 11.58 23.35
C PHE A 464 20.24 12.96 23.23
N ALA A 465 21.34 13.17 23.94
CA ALA A 465 22.08 14.41 23.97
C ALA A 465 23.55 14.19 23.57
N THR A 466 24.13 13.08 24.03
CA THR A 466 25.54 12.74 23.81
C THR A 466 25.75 11.80 22.65
N LEU A 467 26.96 11.84 22.11
CA LEU A 467 27.37 11.07 20.95
C LEU A 467 28.59 10.23 21.26
N SER A 468 28.66 9.08 20.62
CA SER A 468 29.83 8.21 20.65
C SER A 468 30.09 7.58 19.29
N MET A 469 31.23 6.90 19.19
CA MET A 469 31.58 6.07 18.05
C MET A 469 31.47 4.60 18.45
N ARG A 470 30.58 3.84 17.81
CA ARG A 470 30.35 2.41 18.11
C ARG A 470 30.46 1.53 16.87
N ALA A 471 30.56 0.22 17.08
CA ALA A 471 30.46 -0.74 15.98
C ALA A 471 29.12 -0.54 15.26
N CYS A 472 29.16 -0.58 13.93
CA CYS A 472 27.99 -0.35 13.10
C CYS A 472 27.01 -1.54 13.23
N ASP A 473 25.84 -1.30 13.81
CA ASP A 473 24.83 -2.34 14.12
C ASP A 473 23.48 -2.10 13.43
N ARG A 474 23.38 -1.03 12.62
CA ARG A 474 22.18 -0.62 11.88
C ARG A 474 20.98 -0.23 12.76
N SER A 475 21.19 -0.03 14.05
CA SER A 475 20.16 0.48 14.94
C SER A 475 19.68 1.88 14.53
N ASN A 476 18.46 2.25 14.94
CA ASN A 476 17.90 3.57 14.63
C ASN A 476 18.72 4.72 15.24
N VAL A 477 19.42 4.49 16.35
CA VAL A 477 20.35 5.45 16.98
C VAL A 477 21.63 5.70 16.18
N GLN A 478 21.91 4.88 15.15
CA GLN A 478 23.04 5.07 14.22
C GLN A 478 22.59 5.57 12.84
N GLN A 479 21.30 5.88 12.68
CA GLN A 479 20.74 6.36 11.44
C GLN A 479 20.56 7.87 11.50
N TRP A 480 21.06 8.54 10.47
CA TRP A 480 21.08 9.99 10.38
C TRP A 480 20.42 10.43 9.08
N ARG A 481 19.66 11.52 9.16
CA ARG A 481 19.14 12.25 8.01
C ARG A 481 20.18 13.27 7.61
N THR A 482 20.49 13.30 6.33
CA THR A 482 21.43 14.25 5.76
C THR A 482 20.76 14.98 4.60
N PRO A 483 21.37 16.06 4.11
CA PRO A 483 20.84 16.79 2.97
C PRO A 483 20.61 15.90 1.74
N GLY A 484 19.47 16.06 1.07
CA GLY A 484 19.06 15.16 -0.03
C GLY A 484 19.99 15.17 -1.25
N TRP A 485 20.86 16.18 -1.39
CA TRP A 485 21.87 16.26 -2.45
C TRP A 485 23.12 15.38 -2.18
N LEU A 486 23.31 14.88 -0.95
CA LEU A 486 24.41 13.94 -0.63
C LEU A 486 24.19 12.52 -1.16
N ARG A 487 23.07 12.27 -1.86
CA ARG A 487 22.74 10.99 -2.48
C ARG A 487 23.87 10.59 -3.45
N PRO A 488 24.58 9.46 -3.21
CA PRO A 488 25.54 8.93 -4.17
C PRO A 488 24.88 8.70 -5.53
N PRO A 489 25.60 8.93 -6.66
CA PRO A 489 25.09 8.66 -8.00
C PRO A 489 24.57 7.23 -8.17
N ASP A 490 25.18 6.28 -7.46
CA ASP A 490 24.87 4.85 -7.54
C ASP A 490 23.73 4.42 -6.61
N THR A 491 23.09 5.36 -5.90
CA THR A 491 21.84 5.05 -5.20
C THR A 491 20.82 4.74 -6.28
N PRO A 492 20.21 3.53 -6.31
CA PRO A 492 19.26 3.18 -7.36
C PRO A 492 18.25 4.31 -7.52
N ALA A 493 18.21 4.92 -8.69
CA ALA A 493 17.11 5.79 -9.04
C ALA A 493 15.85 4.96 -8.82
N HIS A 494 14.87 5.48 -8.07
CA HIS A 494 13.60 4.79 -7.97
C HIS A 494 13.13 4.50 -9.39
N PRO A 495 12.80 3.24 -9.73
CA PRO A 495 12.27 2.95 -11.05
C PRO A 495 11.06 3.85 -11.27
N PRO A 496 10.93 4.51 -12.43
CA PRO A 496 9.74 5.29 -12.73
C PRO A 496 8.51 4.41 -12.48
N ALA A 497 7.48 4.99 -11.86
CA ALA A 497 6.24 4.28 -11.63
C ALA A 497 5.79 3.65 -12.96
N PRO A 498 5.42 2.35 -13.00
CA PRO A 498 4.96 1.74 -14.22
C PRO A 498 3.75 2.53 -14.73
N ASP A 499 3.87 3.08 -15.94
CA ASP A 499 2.79 3.83 -16.58
C ASP A 499 1.51 3.00 -16.54
N SER A 500 0.51 3.50 -15.85
CA SER A 500 -0.84 2.95 -15.81
C SER A 500 -1.61 3.26 -17.10
N ALA A 501 -0.96 3.08 -18.25
CA ALA A 501 -1.59 3.16 -19.55
C ALA A 501 -1.81 1.74 -20.10
N GLY A 502 -3.03 1.21 -19.95
CA GLY A 502 -3.43 0.04 -20.73
C GLY A 502 -4.40 -0.95 -20.08
N ALA A 503 -5.47 -0.48 -19.43
CA ALA A 503 -6.61 -1.35 -19.18
C ALA A 503 -7.92 -0.56 -19.26
N GLY A 504 -8.44 -0.40 -20.47
CA GLY A 504 -9.81 0.10 -20.66
C GLY A 504 -10.10 0.62 -22.06
N ALA A 505 -10.49 -0.28 -22.97
CA ALA A 505 -11.64 -0.15 -23.87
C ALA A 505 -11.46 -1.00 -25.13
N ALA A 506 -12.04 -2.20 -25.11
CA ALA A 506 -12.43 -2.89 -26.33
C ALA A 506 -13.95 -2.72 -26.48
N HIS A 507 -14.39 -1.99 -27.52
CA HIS A 507 -15.60 -2.35 -28.25
C HIS A 507 -15.65 -1.71 -29.66
N ARG A 508 -15.79 -2.60 -30.66
CA ARG A 508 -16.46 -2.48 -31.99
C ARG A 508 -16.81 -1.06 -32.46
N GLY A 509 -16.46 -0.57 -33.63
CA GLY A 509 -16.13 -1.21 -34.91
C GLY A 509 -16.96 -0.52 -36.01
N THR A 510 -16.35 -0.14 -37.13
CA THR A 510 -16.96 -0.15 -38.48
C THR A 510 -15.92 0.33 -39.52
N ARG A 511 -16.05 -0.26 -40.71
CA ARG A 511 -15.14 -0.21 -41.84
C ARG A 511 -15.89 0.50 -42.97
N ALA A 512 -15.36 1.62 -43.45
CA ALA A 512 -15.51 2.22 -44.78
C ALA A 512 -14.47 3.35 -44.81
N GLY A 513 -13.50 3.45 -45.72
CA GLY A 513 -13.55 3.17 -47.14
C GLY A 513 -13.73 4.51 -47.86
N GLU A 514 -12.64 5.26 -48.07
CA GLU A 514 -12.50 6.22 -49.18
C GLU A 514 -11.06 6.75 -49.26
N GLY A 515 -10.49 6.69 -50.46
CA GLY A 515 -9.16 7.21 -50.77
C GLY A 515 -9.20 8.57 -51.47
N ARG A 516 -8.04 9.24 -51.48
CA ARG A 516 -7.52 10.19 -52.49
C ARG A 516 -6.15 10.67 -51.98
N GLN A 517 -5.04 10.26 -52.62
CA GLN A 517 -4.34 10.93 -53.73
C GLN A 517 -3.72 12.31 -53.41
N PHE A 518 -2.38 12.31 -53.50
CA PHE A 518 -1.42 13.33 -53.97
C PHE A 518 -1.48 14.77 -53.44
N THR A 519 -0.34 15.25 -52.93
CA THR A 519 0.55 16.14 -53.72
C THR A 519 1.95 16.27 -53.09
N TYR A 520 2.95 16.15 -53.96
CA TYR A 520 4.31 16.64 -53.79
C TYR A 520 4.31 18.15 -54.04
N ALA A 521 5.08 18.92 -53.27
CA ALA A 521 5.55 20.24 -53.70
C ALA A 521 6.97 20.51 -53.18
N HIS A 522 7.91 20.45 -54.11
CA HIS A 522 9.24 21.04 -54.04
C HIS A 522 9.16 22.50 -54.50
N ARG A 523 9.81 23.41 -53.77
CA ARG A 523 10.47 24.68 -54.17
C ARG A 523 10.71 25.45 -52.86
N SER A 524 11.89 25.96 -52.55
CA SER A 524 12.95 26.56 -53.39
C SER A 524 14.33 26.25 -52.84
#